data_AF-A0ABD3FXH2-F1
#
_entry.id   AF-A0ABD3FXH2-F1
#
_cell.length_a   1.000
_cell.length_b   1.000
_cell.length_c   1.000
_cell.angle_alpha   90.00
_cell.angle_beta   90.00
_cell.angle_gamma   90.00
#
_symmetry.space_group_name_H-M   'P 1'
#
loop_
_entity.id
_entity.type
_entity.pdbx_description
1 polymer ?
#
loop_
_entity_poly.entity_id
_entity_poly.type
_entity_poly.pdbx_seq_one_letter_code
_entity_poly.pdbx_strand_id
1 'polypeptide(L)'
;MAFDLGCIVGRVVNKSHVFITHGHVDHIGAVVAHAARRALQKQKPARYYVPAHLAPHLECILQSTAAMQGDVPFPAEIVPLQAFDEVHISAKHLVRAVPTKHRVPSLGYILYEKKNRLKLEYRHLPGTEIAALKRAGQEITSAELTPEIAYTGDTTIEALTAAAVDERTRDLLQVKLLITEVRRCPERILY
;
A
#
# COMPACT_ATOMS: atom_id res chain seq x y z
N MET A 1 -3.05 7.33 -4.36
CA MET A 1 -2.59 5.94 -4.44
C MET A 1 -3.52 5.12 -5.33
N ALA A 2 -3.07 3.95 -5.75
CA ALA A 2 -3.83 2.89 -6.42
C ALA A 2 -3.42 1.53 -5.83
N PHE A 3 -4.32 0.55 -5.88
CA PHE A 3 -4.07 -0.84 -5.49
C PHE A 3 -4.29 -1.71 -6.71
N ASP A 4 -3.29 -2.51 -7.06
CA ASP A 4 -3.13 -3.24 -8.30
C ASP A 4 -3.21 -2.37 -9.56
N LEU A 5 -2.73 -2.95 -10.66
CA LEU A 5 -2.53 -2.28 -11.94
C LEU A 5 -2.47 -3.32 -13.08
N GLY A 6 -3.53 -4.11 -13.24
CA GLY A 6 -3.67 -5.02 -14.38
C GLY A 6 -3.88 -4.31 -15.71
N CYS A 7 -4.60 -3.19 -15.69
CA CYS A 7 -4.88 -2.36 -16.86
C CYS A 7 -4.91 -0.87 -16.49
N ILE A 8 -4.77 0.00 -17.50
CA ILE A 8 -4.91 1.44 -17.31
C ILE A 8 -6.37 1.82 -17.48
N VAL A 9 -7.04 2.12 -16.36
CA VAL A 9 -8.44 2.57 -16.35
C VAL A 9 -8.59 3.94 -15.68
N GLY A 10 -9.53 4.74 -16.20
CA GLY A 10 -9.88 6.03 -15.64
C GLY A 10 -8.67 6.94 -15.40
N ARG A 11 -8.52 7.40 -14.16
CA ARG A 11 -7.47 8.37 -13.75
C ARG A 11 -6.28 7.70 -13.04
N VAL A 12 -6.08 6.39 -13.18
CA VAL A 12 -5.01 5.66 -12.48
C VAL A 12 -3.61 6.20 -12.85
N VAL A 13 -3.43 6.67 -14.09
CA VAL A 13 -2.20 7.31 -14.59
C VAL A 13 -1.71 8.44 -13.69
N ASN A 14 -2.61 9.16 -13.00
CA ASN A 14 -2.26 10.28 -12.13
C ASN A 14 -1.84 9.85 -10.72
N LYS A 15 -1.80 8.55 -10.42
CA LYS A 15 -1.43 8.03 -9.10
C LYS A 15 0.06 7.68 -9.07
N SER A 16 0.80 8.32 -8.16
CA SER A 16 2.26 8.14 -8.01
C SER A 16 2.66 7.10 -6.96
N HIS A 17 1.71 6.57 -6.20
CA HIS A 17 1.92 5.47 -5.26
C HIS A 17 1.01 4.32 -5.69
N VAL A 18 1.60 3.23 -6.17
CA VAL A 18 0.89 2.05 -6.67
C VAL A 18 1.32 0.86 -5.85
N PHE A 19 0.38 0.20 -5.19
CA PHE A 19 0.62 -0.97 -4.37
C PHE A 19 0.16 -2.21 -5.12
N ILE A 20 1.05 -3.16 -5.38
CA ILE A 20 0.76 -4.40 -6.10
C ILE A 20 0.64 -5.53 -5.09
N THR A 21 -0.45 -6.28 -5.12
CA THR A 21 -0.71 -7.36 -4.16
C THR A 21 0.09 -8.60 -4.48
N HIS A 22 0.19 -8.97 -5.76
CA HIS A 22 0.92 -10.14 -6.24
C HIS A 22 1.23 -10.08 -7.74
N GLY A 23 1.99 -11.07 -8.24
CA GLY A 23 2.58 -11.04 -9.59
C GLY A 23 1.70 -11.56 -10.73
N HIS A 24 0.40 -11.81 -10.54
CA HIS A 24 -0.44 -12.20 -11.68
C HIS A 24 -0.64 -11.03 -12.65
N VAL A 25 -0.73 -11.35 -13.95
CA VAL A 25 -0.75 -10.37 -15.05
C VAL A 25 -1.94 -9.42 -14.94
N ASP A 26 -3.09 -9.90 -14.49
CA ASP A 26 -4.29 -9.09 -14.24
C ASP A 26 -4.18 -8.15 -13.02
N HIS A 27 -3.08 -8.22 -12.26
CA HIS A 27 -2.79 -7.31 -11.15
C HIS A 27 -1.55 -6.43 -11.39
N ILE A 28 -0.61 -6.83 -12.27
CA ILE A 28 0.65 -6.10 -12.48
C ILE A 28 0.90 -5.69 -13.94
N GLY A 29 0.13 -6.22 -14.90
CA GLY A 29 0.44 -6.18 -16.33
C GLY A 29 0.57 -4.78 -16.93
N ALA A 30 -0.02 -3.75 -16.31
CA ALA A 30 0.06 -2.38 -16.80
C ALA A 30 1.15 -1.51 -16.15
N VAL A 31 2.03 -2.05 -15.31
CA VAL A 31 3.09 -1.26 -14.64
C VAL A 31 3.98 -0.50 -15.63
N VAL A 32 4.48 -1.18 -16.66
CA VAL A 32 5.36 -0.59 -17.68
C VAL A 32 4.64 0.49 -18.48
N ALA A 33 3.43 0.18 -18.97
CA ALA A 33 2.62 1.13 -19.73
C ALA A 33 2.24 2.35 -18.88
N HIS A 34 1.98 2.17 -17.58
CA HIS A 34 1.70 3.25 -16.66
C HIS A 34 2.93 4.16 -16.45
N ALA A 35 4.11 3.58 -16.25
CA ALA A 35 5.37 4.34 -16.12
C ALA A 35 5.65 5.17 -17.38
N ALA A 36 5.55 4.53 -18.56
CA ALA A 36 5.71 5.17 -19.85
C ALA A 36 4.73 6.33 -20.04
N ARG A 37 3.44 6.12 -19.75
CA ARG A 37 2.41 7.15 -19.92
C ARG A 37 2.61 8.34 -18.97
N ARG A 38 3.06 8.10 -17.75
CA ARG A 38 3.44 9.17 -16.81
C ARG A 38 4.62 9.98 -17.32
N ALA A 39 5.63 9.33 -17.88
CA ALA A 39 6.79 9.97 -18.47
C ALA A 39 6.41 10.89 -19.65
N LEU A 40 5.57 10.40 -20.56
CA LEU A 40 5.03 11.19 -21.69
C LEU A 40 4.26 12.43 -21.22
N GLN A 41 3.58 12.32 -20.08
CA GLN A 41 2.86 13.43 -19.46
C GLN A 41 3.75 14.30 -18.55
N LYS A 42 5.08 14.13 -18.59
CA LYS A 42 6.08 14.86 -17.79
C LYS A 42 5.78 14.81 -16.29
N GLN A 43 5.14 13.74 -15.82
CA GLN A 43 4.89 13.54 -14.40
C GLN A 43 6.14 12.98 -13.72
N LYS A 44 6.28 13.23 -12.41
CA LYS A 44 7.33 12.58 -11.60
C LYS A 44 7.19 11.05 -11.65
N PRO A 45 8.32 10.31 -11.56
CA PRO A 45 8.30 8.85 -11.44
C PRO A 45 7.31 8.40 -10.36
N ALA A 46 6.59 7.30 -10.64
CA ALA A 46 5.77 6.66 -9.62
C ALA A 46 6.61 5.66 -8.81
N ARG A 47 6.17 5.44 -7.56
CA ARG A 47 6.67 4.39 -6.68
C ARG A 47 5.73 3.20 -6.76
N TYR A 48 6.28 2.04 -7.07
CA TYR A 48 5.59 0.76 -7.19
C TYR A 48 6.01 -0.12 -6.03
N TYR A 49 5.11 -0.27 -5.06
CA TYR A 49 5.32 -1.09 -3.89
C TYR A 49 4.88 -2.51 -4.20
N VAL A 50 5.81 -3.47 -4.16
CA VAL A 50 5.58 -4.84 -4.62
C VAL A 50 6.10 -5.84 -3.58
N PRO A 51 5.52 -7.05 -3.46
CA PRO A 51 6.14 -8.14 -2.71
C PRO A 51 7.61 -8.28 -3.07
N ALA A 52 8.50 -8.35 -2.08
CA ALA A 52 9.94 -8.22 -2.28
C ALA A 52 10.51 -9.16 -3.36
N HIS A 53 9.99 -10.39 -3.45
CA HIS A 53 10.41 -11.36 -4.48
C HIS A 53 10.13 -10.92 -5.92
N LEU A 54 9.17 -10.02 -6.16
CA LEU A 54 8.82 -9.51 -7.50
C LEU A 54 9.75 -8.40 -7.97
N ALA A 55 10.42 -7.68 -7.07
CA ALA A 55 11.25 -6.54 -7.41
C ALA A 55 12.29 -6.85 -8.51
N PRO A 56 13.15 -7.89 -8.39
CA PRO A 56 14.14 -8.18 -9.43
C PRO A 56 13.50 -8.56 -10.78
N HIS A 57 12.36 -9.26 -10.76
CA HIS A 57 11.65 -9.62 -11.99
C HIS A 57 11.08 -8.40 -12.70
N LEU A 58 10.53 -7.45 -11.93
CA LEU A 58 9.97 -6.22 -12.48
C LEU A 58 11.06 -5.28 -13.01
N GLU A 59 12.21 -5.22 -12.33
CA GLU A 59 13.40 -4.52 -12.82
C GLU A 59 13.88 -5.10 -14.15
N CYS A 60 13.97 -6.44 -14.28
CA CYS A 60 14.28 -7.10 -15.55
C CYS A 60 13.27 -6.77 -16.65
N ILE A 61 11.98 -6.73 -16.35
CA ILE A 61 10.94 -6.34 -17.32
C ILE A 61 11.14 -4.90 -17.79
N LEU A 62 11.41 -3.97 -16.87
CA LEU A 62 11.67 -2.57 -17.21
C LEU A 62 12.93 -2.41 -18.06
N GLN A 63 14.01 -3.11 -17.70
CA GLN A 63 15.26 -3.10 -18.47
C GLN A 63 15.06 -3.70 -19.87
N SER A 64 14.40 -4.85 -19.97
CA SER A 64 14.09 -5.49 -21.26
C SER A 64 13.23 -4.59 -22.14
N THR A 65 12.27 -3.89 -21.54
CA THR A 65 11.45 -2.92 -22.28
C THR A 65 12.26 -1.72 -22.74
N ALA A 66 13.18 -1.22 -21.91
CA ALA A 66 14.03 -0.08 -22.25
C ALA A 66 14.94 -0.41 -23.44
N ALA A 67 15.54 -1.61 -23.46
CA ALA A 67 16.38 -2.09 -24.55
C ALA A 67 15.64 -2.12 -25.90
N MET A 68 14.34 -2.42 -25.90
CA MET A 68 13.52 -2.39 -27.13
C MET A 68 13.24 -0.96 -27.63
N GLN A 69 13.45 0.07 -26.81
CA GLN A 69 13.10 1.47 -27.11
C GLN A 69 14.32 2.39 -27.14
N GLY A 70 15.50 1.83 -27.43
CA GLY A 70 16.75 2.59 -27.56
C GLY A 70 17.43 2.89 -26.23
N ASP A 71 17.30 1.99 -25.25
CA ASP A 71 18.01 2.03 -23.96
C ASP A 71 17.69 3.24 -23.07
N VAL A 72 16.53 3.88 -23.28
CA VAL A 72 16.05 4.93 -22.39
C VAL A 72 15.39 4.31 -21.15
N PRO A 73 15.90 4.51 -19.93
CA PRO A 73 15.32 3.92 -18.73
C PRO A 73 13.91 4.45 -18.46
N PHE A 74 13.01 3.56 -18.04
CA PHE A 74 11.68 3.97 -17.60
C PHE A 74 11.74 4.66 -16.23
N PRO A 75 11.11 5.85 -16.06
CA PRO A 75 11.06 6.53 -14.78
C PRO A 75 10.07 5.84 -13.83
N ALA A 76 10.53 4.78 -13.16
CA ALA A 76 9.80 4.03 -12.16
C ALA A 76 10.72 3.72 -10.96
N GLU A 77 10.19 3.86 -9.75
CA GLU A 77 10.87 3.44 -8.52
C GLU A 77 10.20 2.15 -8.02
N ILE A 78 10.93 1.03 -8.03
CA ILE A 78 10.45 -0.23 -7.48
C ILE A 78 10.82 -0.30 -6.00
N VAL A 79 9.83 -0.49 -5.14
CA VAL A 79 10.00 -0.54 -3.69
C VAL A 79 9.59 -1.92 -3.20
N PRO A 80 10.54 -2.80 -2.86
CA PRO A 80 10.21 -4.12 -2.31
C PRO A 80 9.60 -3.98 -0.92
N LEU A 81 8.52 -4.73 -0.67
CA LEU A 81 7.86 -4.82 0.63
C LEU A 81 7.81 -6.26 1.14
N GLN A 82 7.96 -6.39 2.44
CA GLN A 82 7.69 -7.58 3.22
C GLN A 82 6.39 -7.41 4.03
N ALA A 83 5.92 -8.51 4.61
CA ALA A 83 4.79 -8.45 5.54
C ALA A 83 5.12 -7.49 6.70
N PHE A 84 4.14 -6.66 7.06
CA PHE A 84 4.21 -5.65 8.12
C PHE A 84 5.09 -4.42 7.84
N ASP A 85 5.70 -4.32 6.66
CA ASP A 85 6.37 -3.08 6.27
C ASP A 85 5.36 -1.93 6.22
N GLU A 86 5.83 -0.75 6.65
CA GLU A 86 5.03 0.47 6.69
C GLU A 86 5.55 1.53 5.70
N VAL A 87 4.66 1.99 4.85
CA VAL A 87 4.92 3.03 3.84
C VAL A 87 4.24 4.31 4.25
N HIS A 88 5.04 5.33 4.56
CA HIS A 88 4.56 6.68 4.84
C HIS A 88 4.24 7.40 3.52
N ILE A 89 2.94 7.60 3.25
CA ILE A 89 2.48 8.28 2.03
C ILE A 89 2.45 9.79 2.21
N SER A 90 2.10 10.25 3.40
CA SER A 90 2.20 11.65 3.80
C SER A 90 2.28 11.76 5.32
N ALA A 91 2.36 12.97 5.86
CA ALA A 91 2.29 13.20 7.31
C ALA A 91 0.99 12.66 7.94
N LYS A 92 -0.07 12.47 7.15
CA LYS A 92 -1.40 12.04 7.61
C LYS A 92 -1.77 10.62 7.21
N HIS A 93 -1.00 9.96 6.33
CA HIS A 93 -1.38 8.65 5.79
C HIS A 93 -0.21 7.69 5.79
N LEU A 94 -0.49 6.48 6.26
CA LEU A 94 0.44 5.36 6.32
C LEU A 94 -0.24 4.13 5.72
N VAL A 95 0.49 3.31 4.98
CA VAL A 95 0.01 2.02 4.49
C VAL A 95 0.86 0.93 5.08
N ARG A 96 0.23 -0.08 5.71
CA ARG A 96 0.91 -1.29 6.19
C ARG A 96 0.63 -2.44 5.24
N ALA A 97 1.67 -3.17 4.85
CA ALA A 97 1.52 -4.44 4.15
C ALA A 97 1.14 -5.55 5.14
N VAL A 98 0.23 -6.44 4.75
CA VAL A 98 -0.16 -7.60 5.57
C VAL A 98 -0.11 -8.87 4.71
N PRO A 99 0.34 -10.01 5.26
CA PRO A 99 0.40 -11.25 4.49
C PRO A 99 -1.02 -11.74 4.18
N THR A 100 -1.23 -12.25 2.97
CA THR A 100 -2.48 -12.90 2.56
C THR A 100 -2.23 -14.33 2.09
N LYS A 101 -3.30 -15.10 1.85
CA LYS A 101 -3.21 -16.52 1.52
C LYS A 101 -3.64 -16.76 0.08
N HIS A 102 -2.65 -16.97 -0.79
CA HIS A 102 -2.83 -17.18 -2.23
C HIS A 102 -1.82 -18.20 -2.77
N ARG A 103 -1.95 -18.58 -4.04
CA ARG A 103 -1.08 -19.58 -4.71
C ARG A 103 0.35 -19.10 -4.96
N VAL A 104 0.58 -17.79 -4.96
CA VAL A 104 1.90 -17.14 -5.05
C VAL A 104 2.06 -16.21 -3.84
N PRO A 105 3.28 -15.81 -3.44
CA PRO A 105 3.44 -14.88 -2.34
C PRO A 105 2.68 -13.58 -2.62
N SER A 106 1.83 -13.19 -1.67
CA SER A 106 0.90 -12.07 -1.83
C SER A 106 0.81 -11.23 -0.57
N LEU A 107 0.52 -9.95 -0.76
CA LEU A 107 0.29 -8.96 0.29
C LEU A 107 -1.07 -8.31 0.09
N GLY A 108 -1.76 -8.07 1.20
CA GLY A 108 -2.83 -7.08 1.31
C GLY A 108 -2.28 -5.79 1.91
N TYR A 109 -3.11 -4.75 1.93
CA TYR A 109 -2.72 -3.42 2.38
C TYR A 109 -3.78 -2.79 3.26
N ILE A 110 -3.35 -2.17 4.36
CA ILE A 110 -4.22 -1.37 5.24
C ILE A 110 -3.74 0.07 5.20
N LEU A 111 -4.63 0.98 4.80
CA LEU A 111 -4.44 2.43 4.88
C LEU A 111 -4.89 2.93 6.24
N TYR A 112 -4.00 3.64 6.92
CA TYR A 112 -4.25 4.32 8.18
C TYR A 112 -4.29 5.83 8.00
N GLU A 113 -5.22 6.49 8.69
CA GLU A 113 -5.09 7.89 9.02
C GLU A 113 -4.16 8.04 10.24
N LYS A 114 -3.16 8.92 10.14
CA LYS A 114 -2.22 9.25 11.20
C LYS A 114 -2.56 10.61 11.79
N LYS A 115 -2.87 10.63 13.09
CA LYS A 115 -3.11 11.86 13.88
C LYS A 115 -2.07 11.98 14.96
N ASN A 116 -1.33 13.09 14.96
CA ASN A 116 -0.43 13.40 16.06
C ASN A 116 -1.22 14.07 17.18
N ARG A 117 -1.28 13.44 18.35
CA ARG A 117 -1.90 13.99 19.55
C ARG A 117 -0.85 14.31 20.59
N LEU A 118 -1.10 15.33 21.38
CA LEU A 118 -0.28 15.64 22.54
C LEU A 118 -0.30 14.43 23.50
N LYS A 119 0.89 13.96 23.91
CA LYS A 119 1.02 12.84 24.85
C LYS A 119 0.31 13.20 26.16
N LEU A 120 -0.22 12.19 26.85
CA LEU A 120 -1.13 12.38 27.99
C LEU A 120 -0.45 13.18 29.11
N GLU A 121 0.84 12.92 29.34
CA GLU A 121 1.71 13.57 30.31
C GLU A 121 1.95 15.06 30.05
N TYR A 122 1.62 15.60 28.86
CA TYR A 122 1.77 17.03 28.57
C TYR A 122 0.46 17.79 28.52
N ARG A 123 -0.70 17.11 28.64
CA ARG A 123 -2.02 17.75 28.48
C ARG A 123 -2.39 18.75 29.58
N HIS A 124 -1.77 18.64 30.75
CA HIS A 124 -2.02 19.51 31.89
C HIS A 124 -1.12 20.76 31.88
N LEU A 125 -0.11 20.80 31.02
CA LEU A 125 0.81 21.94 30.94
C LEU A 125 0.20 23.12 30.18
N PRO A 126 0.50 24.37 30.56
CA PRO A 126 0.15 25.55 29.78
C PRO A 126 0.75 25.50 28.37
N GLY A 127 0.08 26.11 27.40
CA GLY A 127 0.53 26.14 26.00
C GLY A 127 1.93 26.75 25.80
N THR A 128 2.33 27.68 26.65
CA THR A 128 3.67 28.29 26.66
C THR A 128 4.77 27.28 27.01
N GLU A 129 4.53 26.41 28.00
CA GLU A 129 5.44 25.35 28.41
C GLU A 129 5.52 24.25 27.34
N ILE A 130 4.38 23.86 26.76
CA ILE A 130 4.34 22.91 25.64
C ILE A 130 5.16 23.44 24.44
N ALA A 131 5.04 24.73 24.13
CA ALA A 131 5.81 25.35 23.06
C ALA A 131 7.32 25.42 23.37
N ALA A 132 7.70 25.60 24.65
CA ALA A 132 9.09 25.53 25.08
C ALA A 132 9.66 24.11 24.94
N LEU A 133 8.91 23.09 25.37
CA LEU A 133 9.30 21.67 25.21
C LEU A 133 9.47 21.30 23.73
N LYS A 134 8.55 21.73 22.87
CA LYS A 134 8.67 21.51 21.42
C LYS A 134 9.92 22.19 20.83
N ARG A 135 10.22 23.43 21.24
CA ARG A 135 11.43 24.16 20.80
C ARG A 135 12.71 23.50 21.31
N ALA A 136 12.67 22.85 22.46
CA ALA A 136 13.77 22.05 22.99
C ALA A 136 13.96 20.71 22.26
N GLY A 137 13.15 20.40 21.24
CA GLY A 137 13.24 19.16 20.48
C GLY A 137 12.60 17.96 21.17
N GLN A 138 11.89 18.16 22.28
CA GLN A 138 11.21 17.08 22.99
C GLN A 138 10.05 16.54 22.15
N GLU A 139 9.94 15.22 22.02
CA GLU A 139 8.84 14.58 21.34
C GLU A 139 7.57 14.61 22.22
N ILE A 140 6.80 15.69 22.09
CA ILE A 140 5.61 15.96 22.89
C ILE A 140 4.31 15.33 22.34
N THR A 141 4.34 14.78 21.13
CA THR A 141 3.18 14.15 20.49
C THR A 141 3.39 12.66 20.27
N SER A 142 2.34 11.86 20.39
CA SER A 142 2.29 10.49 19.91
C SER A 142 1.44 10.39 18.64
N ALA A 143 1.82 9.47 17.76
CA ALA A 143 1.01 9.14 16.59
C ALA A 143 -0.08 8.15 16.98
N GLU A 144 -1.33 8.52 16.75
CA GLU A 144 -2.48 7.63 16.78
C GLU A 144 -2.79 7.22 15.34
N LEU A 145 -2.89 5.90 15.10
CA LEU A 145 -3.25 5.33 13.81
C LEU A 145 -4.70 4.84 13.86
N THR A 146 -5.48 5.23 12.87
CA THR A 146 -6.86 4.74 12.70
C THR A 146 -6.93 3.97 11.38
N PRO A 147 -7.31 2.68 11.38
CA PRO A 147 -7.44 1.91 10.15
C PRO A 147 -8.66 2.40 9.35
N GLU A 148 -8.44 2.88 8.13
CA GLU A 148 -9.48 3.47 7.28
C GLU A 148 -9.96 2.48 6.21
N ILE A 149 -9.04 1.94 5.41
CA ILE A 149 -9.34 1.09 4.25
C ILE A 149 -8.42 -0.13 4.26
N ALA A 150 -8.96 -1.32 4.03
CA ALA A 150 -8.18 -2.51 3.71
C ALA A 150 -8.46 -2.98 2.29
N TYR A 151 -7.40 -3.40 1.60
CA TYR A 151 -7.47 -4.06 0.29
C TYR A 151 -6.71 -5.38 0.38
N THR A 152 -7.41 -6.50 0.27
CA THR A 152 -6.79 -7.83 0.47
C THR A 152 -6.09 -8.37 -0.77
N GLY A 153 -6.45 -7.87 -1.97
CA GLY A 153 -6.09 -8.52 -3.22
C GLY A 153 -6.75 -9.89 -3.34
N ASP A 154 -6.12 -10.77 -4.13
CA ASP A 154 -6.50 -12.18 -4.15
C ASP A 154 -6.05 -12.87 -2.86
N THR A 155 -7.00 -13.49 -2.17
CA THR A 155 -6.79 -14.30 -0.98
C THR A 155 -7.94 -15.27 -0.75
N THR A 156 -7.70 -16.30 0.04
CA THR A 156 -8.77 -17.10 0.66
C THR A 156 -9.31 -16.43 1.93
N ILE A 157 -10.42 -16.97 2.46
CA ILE A 157 -11.02 -16.56 3.74
C ILE A 157 -10.04 -16.64 4.93
N GLU A 158 -8.98 -17.45 4.79
CA GLU A 158 -7.97 -17.68 5.82
C GLU A 158 -7.23 -16.40 6.22
N ALA A 159 -7.10 -15.42 5.31
CA ALA A 159 -6.51 -14.13 5.66
C ALA A 159 -7.38 -13.35 6.67
N LEU A 160 -8.71 -13.45 6.55
CA LEU A 160 -9.64 -12.77 7.46
C LEU A 160 -9.79 -13.54 8.79
N THR A 161 -9.81 -14.87 8.75
CA THR A 161 -9.86 -15.65 9.99
C THR A 161 -8.56 -15.57 10.78
N ALA A 162 -7.39 -15.50 10.10
CA ALA A 162 -6.13 -15.22 10.77
C ALA A 162 -6.12 -13.84 11.45
N ALA A 163 -6.76 -12.83 10.83
CA ALA A 163 -6.89 -11.50 11.43
C ALA A 163 -7.76 -11.47 12.69
N ALA A 164 -8.66 -12.45 12.89
CA ALA A 164 -9.41 -12.55 14.14
C ALA A 164 -8.51 -12.97 15.33
N VAL A 165 -7.35 -13.56 15.05
CA VAL A 165 -6.45 -14.14 16.07
C VAL A 165 -5.14 -13.37 16.19
N ASP A 166 -4.52 -12.96 15.09
CA ASP A 166 -3.25 -12.22 15.08
C ASP A 166 -3.49 -10.71 15.21
N GLU A 167 -2.99 -10.10 16.28
CA GLU A 167 -3.14 -8.68 16.56
C GLU A 167 -2.52 -7.78 15.48
N ARG A 168 -1.49 -8.26 14.77
CA ARG A 168 -0.79 -7.48 13.74
C ARG A 168 -1.62 -7.32 12.47
N THR A 169 -2.58 -8.22 12.24
CA THR A 169 -3.50 -8.18 11.10
C THR A 169 -4.94 -7.88 11.49
N ARG A 170 -5.24 -7.81 12.80
CA ARG A 170 -6.58 -7.50 13.35
C ARG A 170 -7.23 -6.26 12.74
N ASP A 171 -6.43 -5.26 12.39
CA ASP A 171 -6.91 -4.04 11.75
C ASP A 171 -7.61 -4.30 10.40
N LEU A 172 -7.36 -5.42 9.71
CA LEU A 172 -8.13 -5.86 8.54
C LEU A 172 -9.64 -5.96 8.82
N LEU A 173 -10.00 -6.28 10.07
CA LEU A 173 -11.39 -6.44 10.50
C LEU A 173 -11.96 -5.18 11.15
N GLN A 174 -11.14 -4.14 11.37
CA GLN A 174 -11.52 -2.90 12.05
C GLN A 174 -11.57 -1.68 11.13
N VAL A 175 -11.17 -1.84 9.86
CA VAL A 175 -11.28 -0.78 8.86
C VAL A 175 -12.72 -0.35 8.63
N LYS A 176 -12.90 0.92 8.28
CA LYS A 176 -14.21 1.46 7.88
C LYS A 176 -14.67 0.91 6.53
N LEU A 177 -13.73 0.57 5.66
CA LEU A 177 -14.00 -0.04 4.36
C LEU A 177 -13.05 -1.21 4.10
N LEU A 178 -13.60 -2.42 3.98
CA LEU A 178 -12.89 -3.61 3.54
C LEU A 178 -13.22 -3.87 2.06
N ILE A 179 -12.19 -3.90 1.22
CA ILE A 179 -12.26 -4.32 -0.18
C ILE A 179 -11.61 -5.69 -0.25
N THR A 180 -12.41 -6.72 -0.55
CA THR A 180 -11.93 -8.09 -0.65
C THR A 180 -12.45 -8.78 -1.89
N GLU A 181 -11.66 -9.73 -2.42
CA GLU A 181 -12.10 -10.58 -3.50
C GLU A 181 -13.32 -11.44 -3.11
N VAL A 182 -14.16 -11.74 -4.09
CA VAL A 182 -15.21 -12.75 -4.02
C VAL A 182 -15.22 -13.47 -5.36
N ARG A 183 -14.29 -14.43 -5.55
CA ARG A 183 -14.16 -15.15 -6.83
C ARG A 183 -15.21 -16.24 -7.07
N ARG A 184 -15.85 -16.74 -6.01
CA ARG A 184 -16.88 -17.78 -6.12
C ARG A 184 -18.13 -17.33 -5.38
N CYS A 185 -19.27 -17.37 -6.07
CA CYS A 185 -20.57 -17.37 -5.43
C CYS A 185 -20.86 -18.82 -5.02
N PRO A 186 -21.21 -19.13 -3.76
CA PRO A 186 -21.67 -20.47 -3.43
C PRO A 186 -22.89 -20.79 -4.31
N GLU A 187 -22.89 -21.99 -4.91
CA GLU A 187 -24.02 -22.46 -5.70
C GLU A 187 -25.31 -22.31 -4.88
N ARG A 188 -26.39 -21.85 -5.53
CA ARG A 188 -27.71 -21.72 -4.90
C ARG A 188 -28.00 -23.00 -4.12
N ILE A 189 -28.08 -22.89 -2.80
CA ILE A 189 -28.74 -23.92 -1.99
C ILE A 189 -30.23 -23.83 -2.39
N LEU A 190 -30.60 -24.59 -3.41
CA LEU A 190 -31.98 -24.84 -3.75
C LEU A 190 -32.53 -25.73 -2.64
N TYR A 191 -33.29 -25.13 -1.72
CA TYR A 191 -34.15 -25.84 -0.79
C TYR A 191 -35.34 -26.46 -1.54
#